data_AF-A0A9P0IT51-F1
#
_entry.id   AF-A0A9P0IT51-F1
#
_cell.length_a   1.000
_cell.length_b   1.000
_cell.length_c   1.000
_cell.angle_alpha   90.00
_cell.angle_beta   90.00
_cell.angle_gamma   90.00
#
_symmetry.space_group_name_H-M   'P 1'
#
loop_
_entity.id
_entity.type
_entity.pdbx_description
1 polymer ?
#
loop_
_entity_poly.entity_id
_entity_poly.type
_entity_poly.pdbx_seq_one_letter_code
_entity_poly.pdbx_strand_id
1 'polypeptide(L)'
;MEKLKIFGAARRPPPSPLAPKRNKKPLKTIMKYLEPLSKPANRPENTNERTFEELNTIKISVLKHNATDRTKHLAVAKPLNEQTLMDLNYDPRDKLLNAKKYIATDRIKELATPKVRETPKTIEVKADAFSVNPNALKAWCSPRIKRLAKPIIRD
;
A
#
# COMPACT_ATOMS: atom_id res chain seq x y z
N MET A 1 -46.65 54.46 25.23
CA MET A 1 -46.36 53.44 26.25
C MET A 1 -46.12 52.12 25.52
N GLU A 2 -44.91 51.60 25.58
CA GLU A 2 -44.51 50.36 24.91
C GLU A 2 -45.19 49.15 25.55
N LYS A 3 -45.74 48.24 24.74
CA LYS A 3 -46.38 47.01 25.23
C LYS A 3 -45.30 45.98 25.59
N LEU A 4 -45.31 45.50 26.83
CA LEU A 4 -44.44 44.42 27.28
C LEU A 4 -44.71 43.13 26.47
N LYS A 5 -43.66 42.53 25.89
CA LYS A 5 -43.70 41.20 25.28
C LYS A 5 -43.97 40.17 26.38
N ILE A 6 -45.17 39.63 26.40
CA ILE A 6 -45.53 38.49 27.26
C ILE A 6 -44.82 37.26 26.67
N PHE A 7 -43.75 36.81 27.31
CA PHE A 7 -43.13 35.53 26.99
C PHE A 7 -44.11 34.43 27.41
N GLY A 8 -44.67 33.71 26.44
CA GLY A 8 -45.54 32.57 26.70
C GLY A 8 -44.77 31.50 27.49
N ALA A 9 -45.35 31.03 28.60
CA ALA A 9 -44.76 29.96 29.39
C ALA A 9 -44.50 28.71 28.51
N ALA A 10 -43.42 28.00 28.80
CA ALA A 10 -43.07 26.76 28.09
C ALA A 10 -44.26 25.77 28.14
N ARG A 11 -44.67 25.28 26.97
CA ARG A 11 -45.73 24.26 26.87
C ARG A 11 -45.30 23.03 27.65
N ARG A 12 -46.15 22.56 28.58
CA ARG A 12 -45.87 21.31 29.30
C ARG A 12 -45.80 20.17 28.28
N PRO A 13 -44.82 19.24 28.40
CA PRO A 13 -44.81 18.06 27.57
C PRO A 13 -46.11 17.27 27.81
N PRO A 14 -46.71 16.67 26.76
CA PRO A 14 -47.89 15.85 26.95
C PRO A 14 -47.59 14.70 27.92
N PRO A 15 -48.57 14.25 28.71
CA PRO A 15 -48.37 13.11 29.60
C PRO A 15 -47.97 11.88 28.78
N SER A 16 -47.09 11.06 29.35
CA SER A 16 -46.67 9.79 28.72
C SER A 16 -47.91 8.94 28.38
N PRO A 17 -47.96 8.32 27.19
CA PRO A 17 -49.10 7.50 26.80
C PRO A 17 -49.31 6.36 27.80
N LEU A 18 -50.59 6.07 28.09
CA LEU A 18 -50.96 4.96 28.97
C LEU A 18 -50.45 3.64 28.40
N ALA A 19 -50.05 2.72 29.29
CA ALA A 19 -49.61 1.40 28.89
C ALA A 19 -50.71 0.68 28.07
N PRO A 20 -50.36 0.01 26.96
CA PRO A 20 -51.35 -0.66 26.14
C PRO A 20 -51.99 -1.82 26.90
N LYS A 21 -53.33 -1.84 26.95
CA LYS A 21 -54.09 -2.96 27.50
C LYS A 21 -53.91 -4.18 26.58
N ARG A 22 -53.22 -5.21 27.06
CA ARG A 22 -53.02 -6.47 26.32
C ARG A 22 -54.22 -7.39 26.51
N ASN A 23 -55.06 -7.48 25.48
CA ASN A 23 -56.13 -8.49 25.42
C ASN A 23 -55.54 -9.81 24.93
N LYS A 24 -55.51 -10.83 25.80
CA LYS A 24 -55.06 -12.18 25.43
C LYS A 24 -56.12 -12.83 24.56
N LYS A 25 -55.70 -13.41 23.43
CA LYS A 25 -56.59 -14.23 22.60
C LYS A 25 -56.89 -15.56 23.32
N PRO A 26 -58.08 -16.13 23.15
CA PRO A 26 -58.39 -17.43 23.74
C PRO A 26 -57.49 -18.53 23.16
N LEU A 27 -57.14 -19.50 24.00
CA LEU A 27 -56.14 -20.52 23.70
C LEU A 27 -56.47 -21.33 22.42
N LYS A 28 -57.77 -21.57 22.17
CA LYS A 28 -58.26 -22.24 20.96
C LYS A 28 -57.84 -21.55 19.66
N THR A 29 -57.85 -20.21 19.62
CA THR A 29 -57.45 -19.44 18.45
C THR A 29 -55.93 -19.49 18.24
N ILE A 30 -55.18 -19.59 19.33
CA ILE A 30 -53.71 -19.66 19.31
C ILE A 30 -53.25 -21.05 18.86
N MET A 31 -53.87 -22.11 19.38
CA MET A 31 -53.55 -23.51 19.07
C MET A 31 -53.62 -23.83 17.58
N LYS A 32 -54.58 -23.22 16.85
CA LYS A 32 -54.70 -23.34 15.39
C LYS A 32 -53.38 -23.02 14.64
N TYR A 33 -52.58 -22.09 15.16
CA TYR A 33 -51.30 -21.69 14.58
C TYR A 33 -50.12 -22.37 15.26
N LEU A 34 -50.25 -22.68 16.55
CA LEU A 34 -49.19 -23.29 17.34
C LEU A 34 -48.96 -24.76 16.96
N GLU A 35 -50.02 -25.52 16.65
CA GLU A 35 -49.93 -26.92 16.20
C GLU A 35 -49.06 -27.12 14.95
N PRO A 36 -49.25 -26.39 13.83
CA PRO A 36 -48.38 -26.54 12.67
C PRO A 36 -46.95 -26.06 12.94
N LEU A 37 -46.76 -25.05 13.80
CA LEU A 37 -45.44 -24.55 14.18
C LEU A 37 -44.70 -25.47 15.17
N SER A 38 -45.43 -26.32 15.90
CA SER A 38 -44.86 -27.29 16.84
C SER A 38 -44.23 -28.49 16.14
N LYS A 39 -44.57 -28.73 14.88
CA LYS A 39 -44.01 -29.80 14.06
C LYS A 39 -42.61 -29.40 13.58
N PRO A 40 -41.62 -30.31 13.61
CA PRO A 40 -40.31 -30.01 13.03
C PRO A 40 -40.49 -29.66 11.55
N ALA A 41 -39.88 -28.56 11.12
CA ALA A 41 -39.88 -28.19 9.72
C ALA A 41 -39.07 -29.22 8.93
N ASN A 42 -39.71 -29.96 8.03
CA ASN A 42 -39.03 -30.81 7.05
C ASN A 42 -38.29 -29.91 6.06
N ARG A 43 -37.05 -29.54 6.40
CA ARG A 43 -36.12 -28.91 5.48
C ARG A 43 -35.50 -30.00 4.61
N PRO A 44 -35.57 -29.91 3.27
CA PRO A 44 -34.77 -30.81 2.44
C PRO A 44 -33.29 -30.60 2.75
N GLU A 45 -32.51 -31.69 2.73
CA GLU A 45 -31.12 -31.76 3.20
C GLU A 45 -30.19 -30.71 2.56
N ASN A 46 -30.55 -30.17 1.40
CA ASN A 46 -29.71 -29.25 0.65
C ASN A 46 -30.40 -27.91 0.33
N THR A 47 -30.84 -27.17 1.36
CA THR A 47 -31.52 -25.88 1.14
C THR A 47 -30.58 -24.70 0.93
N ASN A 48 -29.29 -24.84 1.27
CA ASN A 48 -28.32 -23.74 1.30
C ASN A 48 -27.09 -23.96 0.40
N GLU A 49 -26.82 -25.18 -0.06
CA GLU A 49 -25.66 -25.46 -0.90
C GLU A 49 -26.10 -25.41 -2.35
N ARG A 50 -25.79 -24.28 -3.01
CA ARG A 50 -25.91 -24.20 -4.46
C ARG A 50 -24.97 -25.22 -5.07
N THR A 51 -25.43 -25.96 -6.07
CA THR A 51 -24.54 -26.83 -6.85
C THR A 51 -23.45 -25.98 -7.51
N PHE A 52 -22.31 -26.58 -7.83
CA PHE A 52 -21.22 -25.88 -8.54
C PHE A 52 -21.70 -25.24 -9.86
N GLU A 53 -22.64 -25.91 -10.54
CA GLU A 53 -23.27 -25.42 -11.76
C GLU A 53 -24.16 -24.19 -11.49
N GLU A 54 -24.94 -24.19 -10.40
CA GLU A 54 -25.78 -23.06 -10.01
C GLU A 54 -24.97 -21.83 -9.55
N LEU A 55 -23.78 -22.04 -8.98
CA LEU A 55 -22.86 -20.96 -8.62
C LEU A 55 -22.32 -20.24 -9.86
N ASN A 56 -22.12 -20.99 -10.95
CA ASN A 56 -21.58 -20.47 -12.20
C ASN A 56 -22.67 -20.04 -13.20
N THR A 57 -23.94 -20.39 -12.94
CA THR A 57 -25.07 -20.02 -13.80
C THR A 57 -25.57 -18.62 -13.47
N ILE A 58 -25.41 -17.70 -14.41
CA ILE A 58 -25.98 -16.35 -14.30
C ILE A 58 -27.51 -16.44 -14.43
N LYS A 59 -28.23 -15.81 -13.50
CA LYS A 59 -29.70 -15.76 -13.56
C LYS A 59 -30.18 -15.04 -14.82
N ILE A 60 -31.21 -15.58 -15.46
CA ILE A 60 -31.81 -14.99 -16.68
C ILE A 60 -32.27 -13.54 -16.47
N SER A 61 -32.74 -13.20 -15.26
CA SER A 61 -33.12 -11.82 -14.92
C SER A 61 -31.94 -10.84 -14.94
N VAL A 62 -30.74 -11.31 -14.60
CA VAL A 62 -29.50 -10.53 -14.63
C VAL A 62 -29.05 -10.32 -16.08
N LEU A 63 -29.14 -11.35 -16.92
CA LEU A 63 -28.83 -11.26 -18.36
C LEU A 63 -29.74 -10.25 -19.09
N LYS A 64 -31.01 -10.14 -18.67
CA LYS A 64 -32.00 -9.23 -19.27
C LYS A 64 -31.98 -7.82 -18.66
N HIS A 65 -31.20 -7.59 -17.62
CA HIS A 65 -31.24 -6.33 -16.88
C HIS A 65 -30.53 -5.21 -17.65
N ASN A 66 -31.25 -4.11 -17.92
CA ASN A 66 -30.68 -2.89 -18.44
C ASN A 66 -30.28 -1.95 -17.29
N ALA A 67 -29.04 -1.47 -17.30
CA ALA A 67 -28.56 -0.52 -16.32
C ALA A 67 -29.39 0.79 -16.34
N THR A 68 -29.70 1.32 -15.16
CA THR A 68 -30.35 2.63 -15.02
C THR A 68 -29.43 3.76 -15.50
N ASP A 69 -30.00 4.90 -15.87
CA ASP A 69 -29.22 6.03 -16.38
C ASP A 69 -28.22 6.56 -15.35
N ARG A 70 -28.59 6.55 -14.06
CA ARG A 70 -27.67 6.89 -12.96
C ARG A 70 -26.47 5.93 -12.91
N THR A 71 -26.71 4.63 -13.02
CA THR A 71 -25.61 3.64 -13.03
C THR A 71 -24.70 3.80 -14.24
N LYS A 72 -25.26 4.15 -15.42
CA LYS A 72 -24.46 4.46 -16.61
C LYS A 72 -23.62 5.72 -16.40
N HIS A 73 -24.17 6.76 -15.80
CA HIS A 73 -23.44 8.00 -15.51
C HIS A 73 -22.29 7.78 -14.52
N LEU A 74 -22.50 6.98 -13.47
CA LEU A 74 -21.46 6.65 -12.50
C LEU A 74 -20.37 5.71 -13.05
N ALA A 75 -20.70 4.92 -14.08
CA ALA A 75 -19.72 4.06 -14.75
C ALA A 75 -18.72 4.86 -15.61
N VAL A 76 -19.05 6.09 -15.98
CA VAL A 76 -18.11 6.99 -16.68
C VAL A 76 -17.04 7.45 -15.70
N ALA A 77 -15.77 7.31 -16.09
CA ALA A 77 -14.65 7.78 -15.30
C ALA A 77 -14.75 9.30 -15.07
N LYS A 78 -14.46 9.75 -13.84
CA LYS A 78 -14.38 11.18 -13.55
C LYS A 78 -13.21 11.79 -14.32
N PRO A 79 -13.39 12.95 -14.98
CA PRO A 79 -12.28 13.65 -15.59
C PRO A 79 -11.26 14.04 -14.51
N LEU A 80 -9.98 13.91 -14.84
CA LEU A 80 -8.90 14.34 -13.95
C LEU A 80 -8.91 15.87 -13.86
N ASN A 81 -8.54 16.43 -12.71
CA ASN A 81 -8.40 17.88 -12.57
C ASN A 81 -7.26 18.37 -13.48
N GLU A 82 -7.40 19.53 -14.10
CA GLU A 82 -6.42 20.12 -15.03
C GLU A 82 -5.04 20.24 -14.38
N GLN A 83 -5.00 20.59 -13.08
CA GLN A 83 -3.75 20.68 -12.30
C GLN A 83 -3.05 19.34 -12.08
N THR A 84 -3.79 18.24 -12.21
CA THR A 84 -3.29 16.86 -12.05
C THR A 84 -3.05 16.15 -13.38
N LEU A 85 -3.37 16.77 -14.52
CA LEU A 85 -2.85 16.28 -15.78
C LEU A 85 -1.32 16.42 -15.73
N MET A 86 -0.63 15.29 -15.85
CA MET A 86 0.80 15.33 -16.15
C MET A 86 0.93 16.04 -17.49
N ASP A 87 1.58 17.20 -17.49
CA ASP A 87 1.89 17.90 -18.72
C ASP A 87 2.86 17.01 -19.51
N LEU A 88 2.35 16.37 -20.56
CA LEU A 88 3.12 15.42 -21.38
C LEU A 88 4.31 16.10 -22.05
N ASN A 89 4.29 17.43 -22.16
CA ASN A 89 5.38 18.25 -22.69
C ASN A 89 6.30 18.78 -21.60
N TYR A 90 6.11 18.40 -20.34
CA TYR A 90 6.92 18.86 -19.22
C TYR A 90 8.33 18.27 -19.28
N ASP A 91 9.30 19.07 -19.75
CA ASP A 91 10.72 18.74 -19.56
C ASP A 91 11.18 19.26 -18.18
N PRO A 92 11.58 18.40 -17.24
CA PRO A 92 12.10 18.84 -15.94
C PRO A 92 13.33 19.76 -16.06
N ARG A 93 14.01 19.78 -17.22
CA ARG A 93 15.13 20.70 -17.50
C ARG A 93 14.70 22.16 -17.69
N ASP A 94 13.43 22.42 -17.95
CA ASP A 94 12.92 23.79 -18.13
C ASP A 94 12.93 24.60 -16.83
N LYS A 95 12.81 23.94 -15.67
CA LYS A 95 12.86 24.60 -14.36
C LYS A 95 14.26 25.09 -13.99
N LEU A 96 15.31 24.57 -14.63
CA LEU A 96 16.70 24.88 -14.30
C LEU A 96 17.23 26.01 -15.19
N LEU A 97 16.63 27.21 -15.07
CA LEU A 97 16.98 28.37 -15.89
C LEU A 97 18.48 28.73 -15.84
N ASN A 98 19.09 28.56 -14.67
CA ASN A 98 20.52 28.80 -14.47
C ASN A 98 21.40 27.75 -15.16
N ALA A 99 20.95 26.49 -15.23
CA ALA A 99 21.69 25.44 -15.92
C ALA A 99 21.73 25.68 -17.44
N LYS A 100 20.65 26.23 -18.02
CA LYS A 100 20.62 26.61 -19.45
C LYS A 100 21.60 27.74 -19.80
N LYS A 101 21.85 28.65 -18.86
CA LYS A 101 22.76 29.80 -19.03
C LYS A 101 24.19 29.49 -18.61
N TYR A 102 24.44 28.31 -18.04
CA TYR A 102 25.73 27.99 -17.46
C TYR A 102 26.77 27.74 -18.56
N ILE A 103 27.89 28.45 -18.47
CA ILE A 103 29.05 28.26 -19.33
C ILE A 103 30.06 27.42 -18.54
N ALA A 104 30.34 26.21 -19.03
CA ALA A 104 31.28 25.31 -18.36
C ALA A 104 32.69 25.90 -18.34
N THR A 105 33.31 25.93 -17.15
CA THR A 105 34.72 26.30 -16.97
C THR A 105 35.64 25.29 -17.65
N ASP A 106 36.86 25.70 -18.01
CA ASP A 106 37.79 24.85 -18.75
C ASP A 106 38.15 23.57 -18.00
N ARG A 107 38.32 23.63 -16.67
CA ARG A 107 38.51 22.44 -15.83
C ARG A 107 37.36 21.43 -15.94
N ILE A 108 36.12 21.90 -16.04
CA ILE A 108 34.95 21.01 -16.18
C ILE A 108 34.98 20.34 -17.56
N LYS A 109 35.38 21.06 -18.60
CA LYS A 109 35.54 20.50 -19.94
C LYS A 109 36.63 19.43 -19.97
N GLU A 110 37.77 19.68 -19.33
CA GLU A 110 38.88 18.71 -19.20
C GLU A 110 38.48 17.45 -18.42
N LEU A 111 37.66 17.59 -17.38
CA LEU A 111 37.18 16.44 -16.60
C LEU A 111 36.06 15.67 -17.31
N ALA A 112 35.27 16.36 -18.14
CA ALA A 112 34.20 15.74 -18.91
C ALA A 112 34.74 14.92 -20.09
N THR A 113 35.94 15.22 -20.59
CA THR A 113 36.56 14.40 -21.64
C THR A 113 37.06 13.08 -21.04
N PRO A 114 36.65 11.92 -21.58
CA PRO A 114 37.10 10.64 -21.07
C PRO A 114 38.61 10.49 -21.29
N LYS A 115 39.34 10.16 -20.23
CA LYS A 115 40.77 9.91 -20.32
C LYS A 115 41.02 8.60 -21.09
N VAL A 116 41.45 8.72 -22.34
CA VAL A 116 41.91 7.57 -23.13
C VAL A 116 43.18 7.04 -22.48
N ARG A 117 43.08 5.86 -21.85
CA ARG A 117 44.26 5.12 -21.39
C ARG A 117 44.70 4.24 -22.54
N GLU A 118 45.99 4.24 -22.84
CA GLU A 118 46.55 3.20 -23.72
C GLU A 118 46.20 1.85 -23.09
N THR A 119 45.68 0.92 -23.90
CA THR A 119 45.40 -0.44 -23.45
C THR A 119 46.72 -1.03 -22.95
N PRO A 120 46.76 -1.62 -21.73
CA PRO A 120 48.01 -2.20 -21.23
C PRO A 120 48.36 -3.38 -22.12
N LYS A 121 49.34 -3.19 -23.02
CA LYS A 121 49.71 -4.20 -24.02
C LYS A 121 50.29 -5.47 -23.42
N THR A 122 50.74 -5.44 -22.17
CA THR A 122 51.31 -6.63 -21.53
C THR A 122 51.43 -6.35 -20.03
N ILE A 123 50.59 -7.02 -19.24
CA ILE A 123 50.93 -7.61 -17.94
C ILE A 123 51.99 -6.81 -17.14
N GLU A 124 51.56 -5.98 -16.20
CA GLU A 124 52.40 -5.36 -15.15
C GLU A 124 52.94 -6.40 -14.14
N VAL A 125 53.21 -7.63 -14.56
CA VAL A 125 53.90 -8.61 -13.72
C VAL A 125 55.37 -8.30 -13.87
N LYS A 126 55.91 -7.61 -12.87
CA LYS A 126 57.36 -7.49 -12.68
C LYS A 126 57.95 -8.89 -12.81
N ALA A 127 58.93 -9.07 -13.70
CA ALA A 127 59.54 -10.37 -13.97
C ALA A 127 60.02 -11.08 -12.68
N ASP A 128 60.43 -10.29 -11.69
CA ASP A 128 60.96 -10.76 -10.41
C ASP A 128 59.98 -10.56 -9.24
N ALA A 129 58.65 -10.54 -9.48
CA ALA A 129 57.65 -10.30 -8.45
C ALA A 129 57.75 -11.26 -7.25
N PHE A 130 58.32 -12.45 -7.47
CA PHE A 130 58.52 -13.49 -6.45
C PHE A 130 59.98 -13.63 -5.99
N SER A 131 60.90 -12.81 -6.52
CA SER A 131 62.29 -12.82 -6.10
C SER A 131 62.46 -12.01 -4.83
N VAL A 132 63.07 -12.61 -3.81
CA VAL A 132 63.35 -11.95 -2.53
C VAL A 132 64.61 -11.11 -2.67
N ASN A 133 64.57 -9.87 -2.19
CA ASN A 133 65.72 -8.97 -2.21
C ASN A 133 66.95 -9.64 -1.53
N PRO A 134 68.13 -9.70 -2.19
CA PRO A 134 69.30 -10.37 -1.63
C PRO A 134 69.77 -9.79 -0.29
N ASN A 135 69.50 -8.52 -0.01
CA ASN A 135 69.80 -7.92 1.29
C ASN A 135 68.85 -8.42 2.39
N ALA A 136 67.61 -8.74 2.05
CA ALA A 136 66.67 -9.37 2.98
C ALA A 136 67.10 -10.79 3.35
N LEU A 137 67.69 -11.54 2.40
CA LEU A 137 68.28 -12.86 2.67
C LEU A 137 69.49 -12.80 3.62
N LYS A 138 70.23 -11.69 3.61
CA LYS A 138 71.41 -11.46 4.46
C LYS A 138 71.07 -10.70 5.75
N ALA A 139 69.81 -10.34 5.98
CA ALA A 139 69.42 -9.53 7.12
C ALA A 139 69.57 -10.32 8.43
N TRP A 140 70.18 -9.69 9.45
CA TRP A 140 70.31 -10.28 10.77
C TRP A 140 69.12 -9.92 11.65
N CYS A 141 68.52 -10.93 12.31
CA CYS A 141 67.42 -10.70 13.24
C CYS A 141 67.92 -10.04 14.54
N SER A 142 67.32 -8.90 14.89
CA SER A 142 67.64 -8.23 16.16
C SER A 142 67.28 -9.11 17.36
N PRO A 143 67.99 -8.96 18.50
CA PRO A 143 67.75 -9.79 19.69
C PRO A 143 66.31 -9.73 20.20
N ARG A 144 65.67 -8.54 20.09
CA ARG A 144 64.26 -8.35 20.48
C ARG A 144 63.31 -9.19 19.63
N ILE A 145 63.47 -9.17 18.30
CA ILE A 145 62.62 -9.94 17.38
C ILE A 145 62.80 -11.44 17.65
N LYS A 146 64.06 -11.88 17.85
CA LYS A 146 64.36 -13.28 18.20
C LYS A 146 63.68 -13.74 19.50
N ARG A 147 63.57 -12.86 20.51
CA ARG A 147 62.87 -13.15 21.76
C ARG A 147 61.35 -13.26 21.56
N LEU A 148 60.77 -12.35 20.78
CA LEU A 148 59.32 -12.33 20.51
C LEU A 148 58.87 -13.46 19.59
N ALA A 149 59.73 -13.93 18.70
CA ALA A 149 59.44 -15.05 17.81
C ALA A 149 59.39 -16.42 18.52
N LYS A 150 59.82 -16.50 19.79
CA LYS A 150 59.67 -17.73 20.57
C LYS A 150 58.19 -17.91 20.97
N PRO A 151 57.64 -19.14 20.85
CA PRO A 151 56.26 -19.39 21.25
C PRO A 151 56.09 -19.16 22.75
N ILE A 152 54.96 -18.59 23.13
CA ILE A 152 54.60 -18.40 24.54
C ILE A 152 54.08 -19.75 25.04
N ILE A 153 54.84 -20.41 25.91
CA ILE A 153 54.37 -21.60 26.62
C ILE A 153 53.49 -21.10 27.77
N ARG A 154 52.28 -21.62 27.85
CA ARG A 154 51.33 -21.37 28.94
C ARG A 154 51.05 -22.73 29.57
N ASP A 155 51.17 -22.79 30.90
CA ASP A 155 50.84 -23.98 31.69
C ASP A 155 49.33 -24.06 31.97
#